data_AF-A0A7W1F5K8-F1
#
_entry.id   AF-A0A7W1F5K8-F1
#
_cell.length_a   1.000
_cell.length_b   1.000
_cell.length_c   1.000
_cell.angle_alpha   90.00
_cell.angle_beta   90.00
_cell.angle_gamma   90.00
#
_symmetry.space_group_name_H-M   'P 1'
#
loop_
_entity.id
_entity.type
_entity.pdbx_description
1 polymer ?
#
loop_
_entity_poly.entity_id
_entity_poly.type
_entity_poly.pdbx_seq_one_letter_code
_entity_poly.pdbx_strand_id
1 'polypeptide(L)'
;SQADEDEAEVEELGTMPPAVFNPGRPSSGAVPAVTTDDPGLRILLDHAQRMRERTNPPAEPSPLPGTDRVAVGGFASLAILFAVVVGPLNLWWLRKRRARHLFLVTTPALSLATCACLIVYSLVSEGMELRRRIAQITWLDPGGERAVAWTQASYYGGFSVASMPFDADAEVVRLSRDDYHGYGYRGSQRDTSSAFTIDWHQGQTLRGDWLPGRQNSHLLITERRPERARVQIARRGEGWEAVNGLGPEIVAIAWRDPQGGLWQADHLAFGAATPLTALADDADALAATPGGMGPVAEHRWSDCVVQPGWFRAQLAAPLGVLPGPAGEDVMPARVYACGLAVLENPR
;
A
#
# COMPACT_ATOMS: atom_id res chain seq x y z
N SER A 1 -7.53 -69.50 28.54
CA SER A 1 -8.63 -68.69 29.09
C SER A 1 -8.00 -67.36 29.49
N GLN A 2 -7.67 -66.51 28.52
CA GLN A 2 -8.55 -65.44 28.01
C GLN A 2 -8.90 -64.44 29.12
N ALA A 3 -8.03 -63.44 29.28
CA ALA A 3 -8.34 -62.07 29.70
C ALA A 3 -7.00 -61.34 29.86
N ASP A 4 -6.36 -60.94 28.75
CA ASP A 4 -5.32 -59.88 28.71
C ASP A 4 -4.99 -59.45 27.26
N GLU A 5 -5.95 -59.58 26.34
CA GLU A 5 -5.84 -59.07 24.96
C GLU A 5 -7.15 -58.34 24.64
N ASP A 6 -7.23 -57.07 25.03
CA ASP A 6 -8.13 -56.07 24.45
C ASP A 6 -7.73 -54.70 24.99
N GLU A 7 -6.67 -54.12 24.42
CA GLU A 7 -6.50 -52.66 24.31
C GLU A 7 -5.36 -52.36 23.30
N ALA A 8 -5.68 -52.63 22.04
CA ALA A 8 -4.98 -52.08 20.89
C ALA A 8 -5.96 -51.17 20.13
N GLU A 9 -5.41 -50.08 19.59
CA GLU A 9 -6.02 -49.11 18.64
C GLU A 9 -6.94 -48.02 19.20
N VAL A 10 -6.35 -46.90 19.65
CA VAL A 10 -6.83 -45.55 19.28
C VAL A 10 -5.64 -44.60 19.06
N GLU A 11 -5.28 -44.45 17.78
CA GLU A 11 -4.93 -43.19 17.10
C GLU A 11 -3.70 -42.37 17.58
N GLU A 12 -2.57 -42.60 16.89
CA GLU A 12 -1.47 -41.64 16.75
C GLU A 12 -1.97 -40.32 16.09
N LEU A 13 -2.27 -39.32 16.91
CA LEU A 13 -2.27 -37.92 16.50
C LEU A 13 -1.01 -37.27 17.05
N GLY A 14 0.02 -37.22 16.20
CA GLY A 14 1.29 -36.57 16.49
C GLY A 14 1.07 -35.16 17.01
N THR A 15 1.42 -34.95 18.27
CA THR A 15 1.55 -33.64 18.89
C THR A 15 2.65 -32.89 18.15
N MET A 16 2.24 -31.98 17.25
CA MET A 16 3.15 -30.98 16.71
C MET A 16 3.75 -30.22 17.89
N PRO A 17 5.09 -30.07 17.98
CA PRO A 17 5.67 -29.18 18.96
C PRO A 17 5.13 -27.76 18.70
N PRO A 18 4.90 -26.95 19.75
CA PRO A 18 4.47 -25.57 19.57
C PRO A 18 5.48 -24.88 18.65
N ALA A 19 4.97 -24.28 17.57
CA ALA A 19 5.79 -23.54 16.62
C ALA A 19 6.58 -22.49 17.41
N VAL A 20 7.87 -22.76 17.61
CA VAL A 20 8.81 -21.81 18.18
C VAL A 20 8.96 -20.72 17.13
N PHE A 21 8.20 -19.64 17.32
CA PHE A 21 8.34 -18.40 16.56
C PHE A 21 9.76 -17.90 16.78
N ASN A 22 10.62 -18.18 15.82
CA ASN A 22 11.97 -17.68 15.77
C ASN A 22 11.89 -16.25 15.20
N PRO A 23 12.15 -15.18 15.97
CA PRO A 23 12.13 -13.81 15.46
C PRO A 23 13.38 -13.58 14.61
N GLY A 24 13.41 -14.21 13.43
CA GLY A 24 14.52 -14.20 12.51
C GLY A 24 14.49 -12.96 11.63
N ARG A 25 15.33 -11.98 12.00
CA ARG A 25 15.80 -10.80 11.26
C ARG A 25 14.75 -9.76 10.79
N PRO A 26 15.04 -8.46 10.98
CA PRO A 26 14.17 -7.38 10.54
C PRO A 26 14.03 -7.37 9.01
N SER A 27 12.84 -7.01 8.55
CA SER A 27 12.55 -6.67 7.15
C SER A 27 13.55 -5.62 6.66
N SER A 28 14.14 -5.81 5.49
CA SER A 28 15.04 -4.83 4.85
C SER A 28 14.27 -3.68 4.17
N GLY A 29 13.27 -3.13 4.86
CA GLY A 29 12.83 -1.77 4.62
C GLY A 29 13.99 -0.81 4.93
N ALA A 30 13.97 0.41 4.38
CA ALA A 30 14.84 1.49 4.82
C ALA A 30 14.49 1.87 6.26
N VAL A 31 14.85 1.02 7.21
CA VAL A 31 14.87 1.34 8.63
C VAL A 31 16.07 2.27 8.77
N PRO A 32 15.90 3.52 9.25
CA PRO A 32 17.05 4.37 9.51
C PRO A 32 17.95 3.59 10.47
N ALA A 33 19.08 3.12 9.95
CA ALA A 33 20.18 2.69 10.78
C ALA A 33 20.69 3.98 11.42
N VAL A 34 20.16 4.30 12.59
CA VAL A 34 20.72 5.35 13.42
C VAL A 34 22.09 4.83 13.82
N THR A 35 23.10 5.22 13.04
CA THR A 35 24.50 4.93 13.33
C THR A 35 24.88 5.85 14.46
N THR A 36 24.70 5.36 15.67
CA THR A 36 25.26 5.95 16.87
C THR A 36 26.55 5.21 17.20
N ASP A 37 27.58 5.97 17.58
CA ASP A 37 28.79 5.42 18.15
C ASP A 37 28.57 4.95 19.60
N ASP A 38 27.40 5.26 20.20
CA ASP A 38 27.01 4.83 21.54
C ASP A 38 26.38 3.42 21.52
N PRO A 39 27.05 2.39 22.07
CA PRO A 39 26.55 1.02 22.08
C PRO A 39 25.26 0.84 22.90
N GLY A 40 25.02 1.66 23.94
CA GLY A 40 23.81 1.59 24.76
C GLY A 40 22.58 2.11 24.02
N LEU A 41 22.73 3.24 23.31
CA LEU A 41 21.68 3.81 22.47
C LEU A 41 21.34 2.85 21.31
N ARG A 42 22.35 2.17 20.76
CA ARG A 42 22.19 1.17 19.70
C ARG A 42 21.30 -0.01 20.12
N ILE A 43 21.47 -0.52 21.34
CA ILE A 43 20.64 -1.60 21.91
C ILE A 43 19.20 -1.15 22.10
N LEU A 44 18.98 0.07 22.61
CA LEU A 44 17.64 0.62 22.80
C LEU A 44 16.90 0.81 21.49
N LEU A 45 17.60 1.32 20.46
CA LEU A 45 17.04 1.48 19.11
C LEU A 45 16.66 0.15 18.48
N ASP A 46 17.55 -0.83 18.54
CA ASP A 46 17.28 -2.19 18.04
C ASP A 46 16.10 -2.83 18.80
N HIS A 47 16.03 -2.66 20.12
CA HIS A 47 14.89 -3.13 20.91
C HIS A 47 13.57 -2.44 20.52
N ALA A 48 13.57 -1.13 20.36
CA ALA A 48 12.40 -0.36 19.93
C ALA A 48 11.92 -0.77 18.53
N GLN A 49 12.86 -1.01 17.61
CA GLN A 49 12.58 -1.52 16.27
C GLN A 49 11.94 -2.92 16.30
N ARG A 50 12.50 -3.85 17.08
CA ARG A 50 11.92 -5.19 17.25
C ARG A 50 10.53 -5.16 17.87
N MET A 51 10.31 -4.28 18.86
CA MET A 51 8.98 -4.10 19.45
C MET A 51 7.99 -3.54 18.43
N ARG A 52 8.41 -2.61 17.58
CA ARG A 52 7.60 -2.08 16.47
C ARG A 52 7.25 -3.17 15.46
N GLU A 53 8.22 -3.93 14.98
CA GLU A 53 7.98 -5.01 14.00
C GLU A 53 7.03 -6.09 14.53
N ARG A 54 7.09 -6.40 15.82
CA ARG A 54 6.14 -7.31 16.48
C ARG A 54 4.73 -6.75 16.55
N THR A 55 4.60 -5.43 16.65
CA THR A 55 3.30 -4.75 16.85
C THR A 55 2.67 -4.34 15.52
N ASN A 56 3.48 -4.11 14.49
CA ASN A 56 3.05 -3.65 13.16
C ASN A 56 3.87 -4.33 12.05
N PRO A 57 3.70 -5.65 11.81
CA PRO A 57 4.31 -6.33 10.66
C PRO A 57 4.02 -5.59 9.34
N PRO A 58 4.94 -5.70 8.36
CA PRO A 58 4.79 -5.06 7.07
C PRO A 58 3.50 -5.51 6.41
N ALA A 59 2.73 -4.55 5.92
CA ALA A 59 1.47 -4.81 5.25
C ALA A 59 1.67 -5.58 3.94
N GLU A 60 0.69 -6.39 3.52
CA GLU A 60 0.77 -7.08 2.25
C GLU A 60 0.81 -6.08 1.08
N PRO A 61 1.83 -6.16 0.21
CA PRO A 61 1.91 -5.28 -0.94
C PRO A 61 0.75 -5.56 -1.91
N SER A 62 0.03 -4.52 -2.31
CA SER A 62 -1.03 -4.62 -3.33
C SER A 62 -0.50 -4.12 -4.68
N PRO A 63 -0.04 -4.99 -5.59
CA PRO A 63 0.48 -4.57 -6.89
C PRO A 63 -0.52 -3.77 -7.70
N LEU A 64 0.01 -2.91 -8.57
CA LEU A 64 -0.80 -2.15 -9.51
C LEU A 64 -1.39 -3.11 -10.56
N PRO A 65 -2.73 -3.12 -10.74
CA PRO A 65 -3.35 -3.97 -11.73
C PRO A 65 -2.72 -3.78 -13.11
N GLY A 66 -2.35 -4.88 -13.77
CA GLY A 66 -1.74 -4.87 -15.11
C GLY A 66 -0.22 -4.71 -15.13
N THR A 67 0.45 -4.50 -14.00
CA THR A 67 1.92 -4.48 -13.89
C THR A 67 2.52 -5.84 -13.52
N ASP A 68 1.69 -6.78 -13.05
CA ASP A 68 2.11 -8.14 -12.65
C ASP A 68 2.43 -9.08 -13.81
N ARG A 69 2.11 -8.65 -15.04
CA ARG A 69 2.38 -9.42 -16.25
C ARG A 69 3.39 -8.63 -17.07
N VAL A 70 4.60 -9.18 -17.21
CA VAL A 70 5.53 -8.73 -18.23
C VAL A 70 4.77 -8.72 -19.56
N ALA A 71 4.83 -7.62 -20.31
CA ALA A 71 4.18 -7.49 -21.62
C ALA A 71 4.91 -8.35 -22.67
N VAL A 72 4.95 -9.67 -22.45
CA VAL A 72 5.68 -10.64 -23.26
C VAL A 72 5.24 -10.54 -24.72
N GLY A 73 3.94 -10.32 -24.96
CA GLY A 73 3.38 -10.17 -26.31
C GLY A 73 3.94 -8.97 -27.08
N GLY A 74 4.12 -7.82 -26.43
CA GLY A 74 4.64 -6.62 -27.07
C GLY A 74 6.11 -6.76 -27.47
N PHE A 75 6.94 -7.22 -26.53
CA PHE A 75 8.36 -7.50 -26.80
C PHE A 75 8.55 -8.60 -27.83
N ALA A 76 7.76 -9.69 -27.76
CA ALA A 76 7.82 -10.77 -28.74
C ALA A 76 7.42 -10.29 -30.14
N SER A 77 6.34 -9.49 -30.26
CA SER A 77 5.90 -8.94 -31.55
C SER A 77 6.98 -8.05 -32.18
N LEU A 78 7.62 -7.21 -31.37
CA LEU A 78 8.68 -6.34 -31.83
C LEU A 78 9.96 -7.11 -32.19
N ALA A 79 10.31 -8.15 -31.43
CA ALA A 79 11.42 -9.04 -31.75
C ALA A 79 11.19 -9.81 -33.06
N ILE A 80 9.95 -10.29 -33.29
CA ILE A 80 9.57 -10.97 -34.54
C ILE A 80 9.63 -9.98 -35.71
N LEU A 81 9.06 -8.79 -35.56
CA LEU A 81 9.11 -7.74 -36.59
C LEU A 81 10.56 -7.39 -36.94
N PHE A 82 11.42 -7.24 -35.93
CA PHE A 82 12.85 -7.00 -36.13
C PHE A 82 13.55 -8.14 -36.87
N ALA A 83 13.31 -9.40 -36.47
CA ALA A 83 13.89 -10.57 -37.12
C ALA A 83 13.52 -10.63 -38.61
N VAL A 84 12.27 -10.26 -38.96
CA VAL A 84 11.80 -10.17 -40.35
C VAL A 84 12.45 -9.01 -41.11
N VAL A 85 12.64 -7.85 -40.47
CA VAL A 85 13.26 -6.68 -41.11
C VAL A 85 14.76 -6.89 -41.35
N VAL A 86 15.51 -7.41 -40.37
CA VAL A 86 16.96 -7.66 -40.50
C VAL A 86 17.27 -8.85 -41.38
N GLY A 87 16.48 -9.92 -41.28
CA GLY A 87 16.73 -11.15 -42.03
C GLY A 87 16.27 -11.01 -43.48
N PRO A 88 15.03 -11.42 -43.78
CA PRO A 88 14.56 -11.52 -45.16
C PRO A 88 14.50 -10.17 -45.89
N LEU A 89 14.09 -9.08 -45.23
CA LEU A 89 13.87 -7.80 -45.92
C LEU A 89 15.19 -7.12 -46.32
N ASN A 90 16.17 -7.07 -45.42
CA ASN A 90 17.49 -6.50 -45.69
C ASN A 90 18.25 -7.32 -46.75
N LEU A 91 18.26 -8.66 -46.63
CA LEU A 91 18.91 -9.55 -47.61
C LEU A 91 18.29 -9.44 -49.00
N TRP A 92 16.96 -9.36 -49.09
CA TRP A 92 16.26 -9.19 -50.36
C TRP A 92 16.60 -7.84 -51.02
N TRP A 93 16.62 -6.76 -50.24
CA TRP A 93 16.94 -5.42 -50.75
C TRP A 93 18.39 -5.33 -51.24
N LEU A 94 19.35 -5.90 -50.51
CA LEU A 94 20.76 -5.93 -50.93
C LEU A 94 21.00 -6.82 -52.15
N ARG A 95 20.31 -7.96 -52.23
CA ARG A 95 20.39 -8.85 -53.41
C ARG A 95 19.93 -8.12 -54.68
N LYS A 96 18.92 -7.25 -54.57
CA LYS A 96 18.40 -6.47 -55.69
C LYS A 96 19.37 -5.38 -56.17
N ARG A 97 20.21 -4.81 -55.29
CA ARG A 97 21.14 -3.71 -55.61
C ARG A 97 22.56 -4.13 -56.02
N ARG A 98 22.93 -5.42 -55.97
CA ARG A 98 24.28 -5.97 -56.34
C ARG A 98 25.49 -5.26 -55.70
N ALA A 99 25.29 -4.42 -54.69
CA ALA A 99 26.35 -3.63 -54.07
C ALA A 99 26.86 -4.32 -52.81
N ARG A 100 27.87 -5.19 -52.98
CA ARG A 100 28.47 -5.97 -51.88
C ARG A 100 29.13 -5.10 -50.79
N HIS A 101 29.60 -3.90 -51.14
CA HIS A 101 30.23 -2.96 -50.20
C HIS A 101 29.24 -2.27 -49.26
N LEU A 102 27.96 -2.16 -49.67
CA LEU A 102 26.91 -1.53 -48.85
C LEU A 102 26.60 -2.35 -47.58
N PHE A 103 26.96 -3.63 -47.55
CA PHE A 103 26.81 -4.51 -46.38
C PHE A 103 27.50 -3.95 -45.12
N LEU A 104 28.64 -3.25 -45.30
CA LEU A 104 29.41 -2.64 -44.20
C LEU A 104 28.66 -1.50 -43.52
N VAL A 105 27.70 -0.86 -44.19
CA VAL A 105 26.94 0.29 -43.65
C VAL A 105 25.52 -0.11 -43.28
N THR A 106 24.87 -0.96 -44.07
CA THR A 106 23.46 -1.33 -43.87
C THR A 106 23.25 -2.14 -42.59
N THR A 107 24.20 -3.00 -42.26
CA THR A 107 24.10 -3.86 -41.06
C THR A 107 24.13 -3.03 -39.77
N PRO A 108 25.15 -2.18 -39.52
CA PRO A 108 25.16 -1.30 -38.36
C PRO A 108 24.02 -0.25 -38.38
N ALA A 109 23.61 0.24 -39.56
CA ALA A 109 22.48 1.17 -39.66
C ALA A 109 21.14 0.51 -39.25
N LEU A 110 20.88 -0.73 -39.67
CA LEU A 110 19.68 -1.46 -39.27
C LEU A 110 19.66 -1.79 -37.78
N SER A 111 20.81 -2.18 -37.20
CA SER A 111 20.88 -2.42 -35.76
C SER A 111 20.59 -1.16 -34.97
N LEU A 112 21.14 -0.01 -35.40
CA LEU A 112 20.92 1.27 -34.72
C LEU A 112 19.46 1.73 -34.86
N ALA A 113 18.86 1.60 -36.05
CA ALA A 113 17.45 1.90 -36.28
C ALA A 113 16.54 1.02 -35.40
N THR A 114 16.90 -0.23 -35.19
CA THR A 114 16.10 -1.13 -34.35
C THR A 114 16.22 -0.79 -32.88
N CYS A 115 17.44 -0.53 -32.39
CA CYS A 115 17.62 -0.06 -31.02
C CYS A 115 16.77 1.21 -30.77
N ALA A 116 16.75 2.14 -31.74
CA ALA A 116 15.90 3.32 -31.65
C ALA A 116 14.40 2.96 -31.61
N CYS A 117 13.91 2.06 -32.48
CA CYS A 117 12.52 1.61 -32.47
C CYS A 117 12.14 0.90 -31.15
N LEU A 118 13.04 0.09 -30.59
CA LEU A 118 12.84 -0.56 -29.28
C LEU A 118 12.72 0.45 -28.15
N ILE A 119 13.59 1.46 -28.14
CA ILE A 119 13.54 2.55 -27.16
C ILE A 119 12.22 3.31 -27.29
N VAL A 120 11.83 3.71 -28.51
CA VAL A 120 10.59 4.45 -28.76
C VAL A 120 9.37 3.61 -28.35
N TYR A 121 9.33 2.34 -28.76
CA TYR A 121 8.24 1.44 -28.39
C TYR A 121 8.11 1.29 -26.88
N SER A 122 9.23 1.07 -26.17
CA SER A 122 9.21 0.92 -24.72
C SER A 122 8.75 2.20 -24.00
N LEU A 123 9.18 3.38 -24.48
CA LEU A 123 8.73 4.67 -23.94
C LEU A 123 7.22 4.89 -24.14
N VAL A 124 6.69 4.52 -25.32
CA VAL A 124 5.27 4.69 -25.64
C VAL A 124 4.40 3.66 -24.92
N SER A 125 4.85 2.40 -24.79
CA SER A 125 4.05 1.33 -24.20
C SER A 125 3.95 1.41 -22.68
N GLU A 126 5.02 1.85 -22.01
CA GLU A 126 5.07 1.90 -20.54
C GLU A 126 4.50 3.22 -20.00
N GLY A 127 4.46 4.26 -20.83
CA GLY A 127 4.10 5.61 -20.40
C GLY A 127 5.23 6.26 -19.61
N MET A 128 5.25 7.60 -19.63
CA MET A 128 6.21 8.39 -18.85
C MET A 128 5.65 8.85 -17.51
N GLU A 129 4.34 8.69 -17.31
CA GLU A 129 3.65 9.14 -16.10
C GLU A 129 3.81 8.12 -14.96
N LEU A 130 3.93 8.65 -13.75
CA LEU A 130 3.92 7.84 -12.54
C LEU A 130 2.48 7.41 -12.27
N ARG A 131 2.22 6.10 -12.34
CA ARG A 131 0.95 5.51 -11.95
C ARG A 131 0.95 5.16 -10.49
N ARG A 132 -0.17 5.39 -9.82
CA ARG A 132 -0.31 5.05 -8.41
C ARG A 132 -1.68 4.47 -8.07
N ARG A 133 -1.71 3.77 -6.93
CA ARG A 133 -2.91 3.26 -6.27
C ARG A 133 -2.79 3.52 -4.79
N ILE A 134 -3.81 4.14 -4.22
CA ILE A 134 -3.80 4.58 -2.83
C ILE A 134 -5.00 4.03 -2.06
N ALA A 135 -4.74 3.55 -0.85
CA ALA A 135 -5.75 3.28 0.16
C ALA A 135 -5.33 3.96 1.47
N GLN A 136 -6.29 4.54 2.19
CA GLN A 136 -6.03 5.29 3.42
C GLN A 136 -7.09 5.02 4.48
N ILE A 137 -6.67 4.80 5.72
CA ILE A 137 -7.53 4.80 6.91
C ILE A 137 -7.09 5.95 7.79
N THR A 138 -8.03 6.83 8.14
CA THR A 138 -7.81 7.95 9.05
C THR A 138 -8.53 7.69 10.37
N TRP A 139 -7.76 7.60 11.45
CA TRP A 139 -8.30 7.55 12.80
C TRP A 139 -8.36 8.97 13.39
N LEU A 140 -9.56 9.39 13.78
CA LEU A 140 -9.82 10.70 14.38
C LEU A 140 -9.77 10.58 15.90
N ASP A 141 -8.88 11.33 16.53
CA ASP A 141 -8.78 11.42 17.98
C ASP A 141 -9.79 12.46 18.51
N PRO A 142 -10.86 12.03 19.21
CA PRO A 142 -11.89 12.93 19.72
C PRO A 142 -11.39 13.87 20.81
N GLY A 143 -10.37 13.48 21.58
CA GLY A 143 -9.85 14.29 22.70
C GLY A 143 -8.70 15.21 22.29
N GLY A 144 -7.98 14.86 21.23
CA GLY A 144 -6.70 15.49 20.89
C GLY A 144 -6.72 16.55 19.80
N GLU A 145 -7.86 16.78 19.13
CA GLU A 145 -7.95 17.56 17.86
C GLU A 145 -6.90 17.11 16.83
N ARG A 146 -6.73 15.79 16.69
CA ARG A 146 -5.69 15.18 15.86
C ARG A 146 -6.25 14.02 15.07
N ALA A 147 -5.60 13.73 13.96
CA ALA A 147 -5.82 12.50 13.21
C ALA A 147 -4.50 11.77 13.01
N VAL A 148 -4.58 10.45 12.94
CA VAL A 148 -3.51 9.59 12.44
C VAL A 148 -4.01 8.93 11.17
N ALA A 149 -3.29 9.10 10.08
CA ALA A 149 -3.62 8.51 8.79
C ALA A 149 -2.58 7.48 8.40
N TRP A 150 -3.02 6.25 8.15
CA TRP A 150 -2.20 5.20 7.54
C TRP A 150 -2.56 5.12 6.06
N THR A 151 -1.56 5.29 5.21
CA THR A 151 -1.72 5.32 3.76
C THR A 151 -0.86 4.23 3.14
N GLN A 152 -1.50 3.28 2.46
CA GLN A 152 -0.82 2.35 1.57
C GLN A 152 -0.80 2.94 0.17
N ALA A 153 0.39 3.18 -0.37
CA ALA A 153 0.58 3.73 -1.70
C ALA A 153 1.47 2.81 -2.54
N SER A 154 0.95 2.37 -3.68
CA SER A 154 1.68 1.54 -4.64
C SER A 154 1.95 2.36 -5.90
N TYR A 155 3.20 2.33 -6.35
CA TYR A 155 3.71 3.17 -7.42
C TYR A 155 4.37 2.34 -8.52
N TYR A 156 4.17 2.76 -9.75
CA TYR A 156 4.89 2.26 -10.92
C TYR A 156 5.08 3.41 -11.92
N GLY A 157 6.31 3.63 -12.37
CA GLY A 157 6.60 4.62 -13.40
C GLY A 157 7.72 4.15 -14.31
N GLY A 158 7.75 4.64 -15.55
CA GLY A 158 8.82 4.35 -16.51
C GLY A 158 10.19 4.88 -16.06
N PHE A 159 10.20 5.93 -15.23
CA PHE A 159 11.39 6.55 -14.64
C PHE A 159 11.37 6.50 -13.11
N SER A 160 12.55 6.60 -12.51
CA SER A 160 12.66 6.70 -11.05
C SER A 160 12.24 8.08 -10.56
N VAL A 161 11.68 8.12 -9.34
CA VAL A 161 11.43 9.39 -8.63
C VAL A 161 12.65 9.68 -7.77
N ALA A 162 13.41 10.71 -8.13
CA ALA A 162 14.70 11.02 -7.49
C ALA A 162 14.55 11.57 -6.06
N SER A 163 13.47 12.31 -5.79
CA SER A 163 13.21 12.94 -4.49
C SER A 163 11.72 13.04 -4.20
N MET A 164 11.34 12.77 -2.96
CA MET A 164 9.97 12.90 -2.50
C MET A 164 9.93 13.64 -1.15
N PRO A 165 9.33 14.84 -1.10
CA PRO A 165 9.12 15.53 0.15
C PRO A 165 7.97 14.86 0.94
N PHE A 166 8.15 14.81 2.26
CA PHE A 166 7.16 14.38 3.24
C PHE A 166 7.22 15.33 4.43
N ASP A 167 6.16 15.33 5.26
CA ASP A 167 6.21 16.03 6.53
C ASP A 167 7.27 15.41 7.46
N ALA A 168 7.82 16.21 8.38
CA ALA A 168 8.89 15.78 9.27
C ALA A 168 8.44 14.70 10.27
N ASP A 169 7.14 14.62 10.56
CA ASP A 169 6.53 13.62 11.42
C ASP A 169 5.90 12.44 10.64
N ALA A 170 6.02 12.44 9.31
CA ALA A 170 5.58 11.36 8.46
C ALA A 170 6.55 10.18 8.52
N GLU A 171 6.08 9.03 8.98
CA GLU A 171 6.82 7.80 8.92
C GLU A 171 6.59 7.12 7.55
N VAL A 172 7.67 6.86 6.81
CA VAL A 172 7.60 6.19 5.51
C VAL A 172 8.36 4.87 5.55
N VAL A 173 7.65 3.78 5.23
CA VAL A 173 8.19 2.43 5.17
C VAL A 173 8.04 1.90 3.76
N ARG A 174 9.14 1.40 3.19
CA ARG A 174 9.09 0.66 1.92
C ARG A 174 8.72 -0.80 2.20
N LEU A 175 7.68 -1.30 1.56
CA LEU A 175 7.27 -2.70 1.62
C LEU A 175 7.94 -3.43 0.44
N SER A 176 8.93 -4.28 0.71
CA SER A 176 9.53 -5.15 -0.31
C SER A 176 8.91 -6.55 -0.24
N ARG A 177 8.64 -7.15 -1.40
CA ARG A 177 8.13 -8.53 -1.48
C ARG A 177 9.16 -9.56 -0.99
N ASP A 178 10.44 -9.27 -1.17
CA ASP A 178 11.54 -10.11 -0.68
C ASP A 178 11.64 -10.11 0.86
N ASP A 179 11.11 -9.09 1.52
CA ASP A 179 11.10 -8.98 2.99
C ASP A 179 9.91 -9.72 3.63
N TYR A 180 8.82 -9.93 2.88
CA TYR A 180 7.60 -10.56 3.39
C TYR A 180 7.71 -12.09 3.44
N HIS A 181 8.49 -12.69 2.54
CA HIS A 181 8.74 -14.14 2.54
C HIS A 181 10.03 -14.47 3.30
N GLY A 182 9.91 -14.67 4.61
CA GLY A 182 11.01 -15.07 5.52
C GLY A 182 11.69 -16.43 5.24
N TYR A 183 11.60 -16.95 4.01
CA TYR A 183 12.22 -18.19 3.55
C TYR A 183 13.01 -17.94 2.26
N GLY A 184 14.05 -17.13 2.34
CA GLY A 184 14.99 -16.87 1.25
C GLY A 184 16.40 -17.38 1.59
N TYR A 185 16.92 -18.27 0.76
CA TYR A 185 18.23 -18.95 0.85
C TYR A 185 19.40 -18.09 1.40
N ARG A 186 20.19 -18.72 2.28
CA ARG A 186 21.39 -18.25 2.99
C ARG A 186 22.60 -17.86 2.11
N GLY A 187 22.42 -17.54 0.82
CA GLY A 187 23.50 -17.58 -0.18
C GLY A 187 23.73 -16.33 -1.04
N SER A 188 22.87 -15.31 -0.98
CA SER A 188 23.01 -14.14 -1.87
C SER A 188 22.99 -12.84 -1.08
N GLN A 189 23.99 -12.67 -0.21
CA GLN A 189 24.37 -11.35 0.28
C GLN A 189 25.16 -10.64 -0.82
N ARG A 190 24.49 -10.39 -1.96
CA ARG A 190 25.00 -9.42 -2.93
C ARG A 190 24.58 -8.07 -2.38
N ASP A 191 25.58 -7.39 -1.85
CA ASP A 191 25.58 -6.03 -1.33
C ASP A 191 25.03 -5.03 -2.36
N THR A 192 23.74 -5.13 -2.64
CA THR A 192 22.98 -4.15 -3.40
C THR A 192 22.43 -3.21 -2.34
N SER A 193 23.34 -2.45 -1.73
CA SER A 193 23.00 -1.35 -0.82
C SER A 193 22.24 -0.32 -1.64
N SER A 194 20.92 -0.52 -1.76
CA SER A 194 20.01 0.51 -2.24
C SER A 194 20.28 1.76 -1.40
N ALA A 195 20.82 2.78 -2.06
CA ALA A 195 21.30 3.98 -1.38
C ALA A 195 20.11 4.86 -1.04
N PHE A 196 19.48 4.59 0.10
CA PHE A 196 18.44 5.46 0.63
C PHE A 196 19.09 6.61 1.40
N THR A 197 18.72 7.83 1.08
CA THR A 197 19.14 9.01 1.84
C THR A 197 17.91 9.77 2.30
N ILE A 198 17.92 10.24 3.54
CA ILE A 198 16.88 11.12 4.08
C ILE A 198 17.55 12.45 4.39
N ASP A 199 17.06 13.52 3.76
CA ASP A 199 17.50 14.89 4.00
C ASP A 199 16.52 15.58 4.95
N TRP A 200 17.01 15.99 6.11
CA TRP A 200 16.22 16.59 7.20
C TRP A 200 16.32 18.13 7.28
N HIS A 201 17.02 18.78 6.34
CA HIS A 201 17.30 20.22 6.45
C HIS A 201 16.08 21.14 6.27
N GLN A 202 15.05 20.69 5.53
CA GLN A 202 13.83 21.45 5.23
C GLN A 202 12.58 20.56 5.36
N GLY A 203 12.43 19.87 6.49
CA GLY A 203 11.43 18.82 6.67
C GLY A 203 12.03 17.44 6.37
N GLN A 204 11.26 16.52 5.79
CA GLN A 204 11.77 15.19 5.41
C GLN A 204 11.77 15.04 3.88
N THR A 205 12.93 14.89 3.26
CA THR A 205 13.01 14.54 1.83
C THR A 205 13.69 13.19 1.64
N LEU A 206 12.92 12.23 1.11
CA LEU A 206 13.44 10.91 0.75
C LEU A 206 14.10 10.96 -0.62
N ARG A 207 15.35 10.48 -0.72
CA ARG A 207 16.13 10.38 -1.95
C ARG A 207 16.70 8.99 -2.15
N GLY A 208 16.99 8.66 -3.41
CA GLY A 208 17.56 7.37 -3.81
C GLY A 208 16.51 6.40 -4.33
N ASP A 209 16.73 5.10 -4.14
CA ASP A 209 15.96 4.02 -4.78
C ASP A 209 14.62 3.71 -4.08
N TRP A 210 13.94 4.74 -3.55
CA TRP A 210 12.63 4.57 -2.92
C TRP A 210 11.56 4.17 -3.94
N LEU A 211 11.57 4.82 -5.12
CA LEU A 211 10.70 4.53 -6.26
C LEU A 211 11.54 4.34 -7.52
N PRO A 212 12.20 3.17 -7.71
CA PRO A 212 12.92 2.86 -8.93
C PRO A 212 11.98 2.83 -10.14
N GLY A 213 12.53 3.18 -11.31
CA GLY A 213 11.82 3.06 -12.57
C GLY A 213 11.58 1.59 -12.94
N ARG A 214 10.44 1.34 -13.58
CA ARG A 214 10.01 0.03 -14.12
C ARG A 214 9.89 -1.08 -13.09
N GLN A 215 9.70 -0.71 -11.83
CA GLN A 215 9.53 -1.65 -10.71
C GLN A 215 8.35 -1.21 -9.86
N ASN A 216 7.53 -2.18 -9.44
CA ASN A 216 6.47 -1.92 -8.46
C ASN A 216 7.11 -1.59 -7.12
N SER A 217 6.75 -0.43 -6.60
CA SER A 217 7.23 0.05 -5.31
C SER A 217 6.05 0.31 -4.40
N HIS A 218 6.12 -0.21 -3.18
CA HIS A 218 5.05 -0.12 -2.20
C HIS A 218 5.55 0.68 -1.00
N LEU A 219 4.81 1.70 -0.61
CA LEU A 219 5.07 2.52 0.55
C LEU A 219 3.89 2.41 1.52
N LEU A 220 4.21 2.23 2.79
CA LEU A 220 3.29 2.47 3.90
C LEU A 220 3.71 3.79 4.55
N ILE A 221 2.79 4.75 4.57
CA ILE A 221 3.04 6.10 5.08
C ILE A 221 2.10 6.32 6.26
N THR A 222 2.66 6.66 7.42
CA THR A 222 1.90 7.03 8.60
C THR A 222 2.12 8.51 8.88
N GLU A 223 1.05 9.30 8.88
CA GLU A 223 1.10 10.73 9.15
C GLU A 223 0.22 11.09 10.34
N ARG A 224 0.68 12.05 11.13
CA ARG A 224 -0.09 12.68 12.19
C ARG A 224 -0.41 14.10 11.75
N ARG A 225 -1.63 14.57 11.99
CA ARG A 225 -1.96 15.96 11.69
C ARG A 225 -2.95 16.54 12.70
N PRO A 226 -2.97 17.87 12.89
CA PRO A 226 -4.10 18.52 13.53
C PRO A 226 -5.35 18.26 12.69
N GLU A 227 -6.43 17.81 13.33
CA GLU A 227 -7.69 17.54 12.65
C GLU A 227 -8.87 17.95 13.53
N ARG A 228 -9.73 18.77 12.95
CA ARG A 228 -10.95 19.27 13.59
C ARG A 228 -12.20 18.79 12.87
N ALA A 229 -12.09 18.01 11.82
CA ALA A 229 -13.27 17.43 11.20
C ALA A 229 -13.88 16.36 12.11
N ARG A 230 -15.19 16.45 12.39
CA ARG A 230 -15.92 15.54 13.32
C ARG A 230 -17.22 15.08 12.66
N VAL A 231 -17.70 13.89 13.00
CA VAL A 231 -19.10 13.51 12.77
C VAL A 231 -19.90 13.83 14.03
N GLN A 232 -21.02 14.52 13.88
CA GLN A 232 -21.94 14.80 14.99
C GLN A 232 -23.17 13.91 14.85
N ILE A 233 -23.68 13.44 15.97
CA ILE A 233 -24.86 12.59 16.03
C ILE A 233 -25.85 13.24 16.97
N ALA A 234 -27.02 13.58 16.46
CA ALA A 234 -28.10 14.19 17.21
C ALA A 234 -29.28 13.21 17.33
N ARG A 235 -29.94 13.22 18.48
CA ARG A 235 -31.16 12.43 18.67
C ARG A 235 -32.36 13.21 18.12
N ARG A 236 -33.16 12.58 17.27
CA ARG A 236 -34.36 13.18 16.67
C ARG A 236 -35.57 12.26 16.83
N GLY A 237 -36.37 12.52 17.86
CA GLY A 237 -37.48 11.65 18.23
C GLY A 237 -36.97 10.26 18.68
N GLU A 238 -37.46 9.22 18.01
CA GLU A 238 -37.04 7.83 18.26
C GLU A 238 -35.80 7.40 17.45
N GLY A 239 -35.35 8.24 16.50
CA GLY A 239 -34.20 7.96 15.65
C GLY A 239 -32.98 8.83 15.95
N TRP A 240 -31.95 8.63 15.14
CA TRP A 240 -30.71 9.40 15.16
C TRP A 240 -30.47 10.07 13.82
N GLU A 241 -29.80 11.22 13.86
CA GLU A 241 -29.42 11.99 12.68
C GLU A 241 -27.92 12.26 12.74
N ALA A 242 -27.22 11.99 11.64
CA ALA A 242 -25.79 12.23 11.52
C ALA A 242 -25.52 13.49 10.71
N VAL A 243 -24.63 14.34 11.22
CA VAL A 243 -24.15 15.56 10.54
C VAL A 243 -22.69 15.36 10.15
N ASN A 244 -22.43 15.46 8.84
CA ASN A 244 -21.09 15.32 8.30
C ASN A 244 -20.28 16.63 8.48
N GLY A 245 -19.35 16.64 9.42
CA GLY A 245 -18.35 17.70 9.59
C GLY A 245 -16.95 17.32 9.11
N LEU A 246 -16.79 16.28 8.29
CA LEU A 246 -15.50 15.75 7.86
C LEU A 246 -14.86 16.56 6.71
N GLY A 247 -15.67 17.25 5.88
CA GLY A 247 -15.20 17.98 4.70
C GLY A 247 -15.60 17.30 3.39
N PRO A 248 -15.10 16.09 3.08
CA PRO A 248 -15.59 15.33 1.92
C PRO A 248 -16.95 14.68 2.21
N GLU A 249 -17.65 14.30 1.14
CA GLU A 249 -18.87 13.48 1.26
C GLU A 249 -18.53 12.14 1.92
N ILE A 250 -19.40 11.73 2.86
CA ILE A 250 -19.37 10.38 3.39
C ILE A 250 -20.27 9.52 2.52
N VAL A 251 -19.68 8.59 1.78
CA VAL A 251 -20.38 7.68 0.88
C VAL A 251 -21.26 6.73 1.68
N ALA A 252 -20.72 6.19 2.77
CA ALA A 252 -21.42 5.31 3.70
C ALA A 252 -20.86 5.52 5.11
N ILE A 253 -21.74 5.49 6.12
CA ILE A 253 -21.39 5.55 7.53
C ILE A 253 -22.09 4.44 8.31
N ALA A 254 -21.36 3.83 9.24
CA ALA A 254 -21.89 2.95 10.26
C ALA A 254 -21.50 3.50 11.63
N TRP A 255 -22.46 3.61 12.54
CA TRP A 255 -22.29 4.15 13.88
C TRP A 255 -22.99 3.25 14.90
N ARG A 256 -22.33 3.00 16.04
CA ARG A 256 -22.93 2.22 17.13
C ARG A 256 -23.44 3.18 18.21
N ASP A 257 -24.71 3.08 18.55
CA ASP A 257 -25.31 3.92 19.59
C ASP A 257 -24.80 3.53 21.00
N PRO A 258 -25.06 4.35 22.04
CA PRO A 258 -24.66 4.06 23.42
C PRO A 258 -25.28 2.77 23.99
N GLN A 259 -26.40 2.30 23.43
CA GLN A 259 -27.08 1.05 23.82
C GLN A 259 -26.53 -0.18 23.07
N GLY A 260 -25.62 0.03 22.13
CA GLY A 260 -25.02 -1.02 21.31
C GLY A 260 -25.76 -1.29 19.99
N GLY A 261 -26.82 -0.56 19.65
CA GLY A 261 -27.51 -0.68 18.37
C GLY A 261 -26.68 -0.14 17.21
N LEU A 262 -26.67 -0.84 16.08
CA LEU A 262 -25.96 -0.41 14.87
C LEU A 262 -26.88 0.42 13.96
N TRP A 263 -26.38 1.56 13.52
CA TRP A 263 -27.09 2.51 12.67
C TRP A 263 -26.25 2.85 11.44
N GLN A 264 -26.90 3.04 10.29
CA GLN A 264 -26.22 3.34 9.03
C GLN A 264 -26.91 4.44 8.22
N ALA A 265 -26.15 5.11 7.37
CA ALA A 265 -26.67 5.98 6.31
C ALA A 265 -25.66 6.06 5.15
N ASP A 266 -26.16 6.46 3.99
CA ASP A 266 -25.37 6.65 2.78
C ASP A 266 -25.50 8.09 2.28
N HIS A 267 -24.49 8.55 1.52
CA HIS A 267 -24.48 9.85 0.85
C HIS A 267 -24.73 11.06 1.76
N LEU A 268 -23.89 11.23 2.79
CA LEU A 268 -23.94 12.40 3.66
C LEU A 268 -23.05 13.50 3.08
N ALA A 269 -23.68 14.46 2.41
CA ALA A 269 -23.00 15.67 1.94
C ALA A 269 -22.42 16.48 3.11
N PHE A 270 -21.36 17.25 2.85
CA PHE A 270 -20.73 18.08 3.87
C PHE A 270 -21.71 19.10 4.46
N GLY A 271 -21.78 19.15 5.80
CA GLY A 271 -22.69 20.02 6.55
C GLY A 271 -24.16 19.57 6.54
N ALA A 272 -24.51 18.50 5.81
CA ALA A 272 -25.87 17.99 5.77
C ALA A 272 -26.16 17.10 6.98
N ALA A 273 -27.38 17.20 7.49
CA ALA A 273 -27.94 16.31 8.49
C ALA A 273 -28.75 15.21 7.78
N THR A 274 -28.42 13.94 8.05
CA THR A 274 -29.03 12.79 7.37
C THR A 274 -29.54 11.80 8.42
N PRO A 275 -30.82 11.36 8.34
CA PRO A 275 -31.36 10.40 9.28
C PRO A 275 -30.66 9.05 9.14
N LEU A 276 -30.32 8.45 10.27
CA LEU A 276 -29.74 7.12 10.33
C LEU A 276 -30.85 6.06 10.37
N THR A 277 -30.58 4.92 9.74
CA THR A 277 -31.45 3.75 9.74
C THR A 277 -30.86 2.67 10.63
N ALA A 278 -31.66 2.12 11.55
CA ALA A 278 -31.25 1.02 12.42
C ALA A 278 -31.07 -0.26 11.59
N LEU A 279 -30.01 -1.01 11.87
CA LEU A 279 -29.71 -2.27 11.21
C LEU A 279 -30.10 -3.47 12.09
N ALA A 280 -30.95 -4.35 11.57
CA ALA A 280 -31.52 -5.46 12.34
C ALA A 280 -30.54 -6.62 12.57
N ASP A 281 -29.64 -6.90 11.61
CA ASP A 281 -28.76 -8.08 11.62
C ASP A 281 -27.31 -7.77 12.02
N ASP A 282 -27.02 -6.60 12.60
CA ASP A 282 -25.65 -6.12 12.95
C ASP A 282 -24.64 -6.19 11.77
N ALA A 283 -25.12 -6.42 10.54
CA ALA A 283 -24.33 -6.66 9.35
C ALA A 283 -23.78 -5.35 8.75
N ASP A 284 -22.77 -4.78 9.40
CA ASP A 284 -22.11 -3.56 8.94
C ASP A 284 -21.48 -3.78 7.54
N ALA A 285 -21.96 -3.05 6.54
CA ALA A 285 -21.38 -3.05 5.18
C ALA A 285 -19.90 -2.60 5.15
N LEU A 286 -19.47 -1.83 6.15
CA LEU A 286 -18.10 -1.37 6.37
C LEU A 286 -17.31 -2.29 7.34
N ALA A 287 -17.85 -3.46 7.69
CA ALA A 287 -17.17 -4.43 8.55
C ALA A 287 -15.85 -4.92 7.96
N ALA A 288 -15.79 -5.06 6.63
CA ALA A 288 -14.59 -5.53 5.95
C ALA A 288 -13.44 -4.55 6.14
N THR A 289 -12.38 -5.01 6.80
CA THR A 289 -11.18 -4.21 7.00
C THR A 289 -10.49 -3.94 5.66
N PRO A 290 -10.20 -2.66 5.33
CA PRO A 290 -9.36 -2.36 4.19
C PRO A 290 -7.94 -2.89 4.49
N GLY A 291 -7.56 -4.00 3.85
CA GLY A 291 -6.26 -4.63 4.08
C GLY A 291 -5.09 -3.81 3.53
N GLY A 292 -3.88 -4.11 4.02
CA GLY A 292 -2.63 -3.58 3.46
C GLY A 292 -2.14 -2.28 4.11
N MET A 293 -2.73 -1.86 5.24
CA MET A 293 -2.28 -0.70 6.03
C MET A 293 -1.54 -1.07 7.32
N GLY A 294 -1.29 -2.37 7.54
CA GLY A 294 -0.61 -2.90 8.72
C GLY A 294 -1.60 -3.16 9.86
N PRO A 295 -1.29 -4.08 10.79
CA PRO A 295 -2.26 -4.54 11.77
C PRO A 295 -2.66 -3.48 12.79
N VAL A 296 -1.86 -2.44 13.03
CA VAL A 296 -2.29 -1.35 13.91
C VAL A 296 -3.49 -0.61 13.31
N ALA A 297 -3.42 -0.26 12.03
CA ALA A 297 -4.52 0.42 11.33
C ALA A 297 -5.74 -0.50 11.23
N GLU A 298 -5.52 -1.76 10.88
CA GLU A 298 -6.56 -2.77 10.74
C GLU A 298 -7.27 -3.08 12.06
N HIS A 299 -6.52 -3.19 13.16
CA HIS A 299 -7.05 -3.38 14.51
C HIS A 299 -7.86 -2.16 14.95
N ARG A 300 -7.33 -0.94 14.77
CA ARG A 300 -8.06 0.30 15.08
C ARG A 300 -9.34 0.43 14.29
N TRP A 301 -9.34 0.10 13.00
CA TRP A 301 -10.54 0.06 12.17
C TRP A 301 -11.58 -0.92 12.71
N SER A 302 -11.14 -2.14 13.06
CA SER A 302 -12.00 -3.21 13.57
C SER A 302 -12.62 -2.84 14.91
N ASP A 303 -11.85 -2.22 15.81
CA ASP A 303 -12.31 -1.82 17.14
C ASP A 303 -13.33 -0.68 17.12
N CYS A 304 -13.27 0.21 16.12
CA CYS A 304 -14.09 1.41 16.10
C CYS A 304 -15.58 1.08 16.17
N VAL A 305 -16.17 0.28 15.29
CA VAL A 305 -17.63 0.03 15.36
C VAL A 305 -18.05 -0.95 16.46
N VAL A 306 -17.11 -1.64 17.10
CA VAL A 306 -17.44 -2.48 18.27
C VAL A 306 -17.76 -1.60 19.49
N GLN A 307 -17.12 -0.43 19.60
CA GLN A 307 -17.27 0.43 20.77
C GLN A 307 -18.49 1.36 20.64
N PRO A 308 -19.34 1.49 21.68
CA PRO A 308 -20.45 2.44 21.67
C PRO A 308 -19.97 3.88 21.42
N GLY A 309 -20.71 4.61 20.60
CA GLY A 309 -20.44 6.01 20.23
C GLY A 309 -19.47 6.19 19.06
N TRP A 310 -18.80 5.14 18.60
CA TRP A 310 -17.83 5.21 17.51
C TRP A 310 -18.47 4.95 16.14
N PHE A 311 -17.82 5.46 15.10
CA PHE A 311 -18.23 5.29 13.72
C PHE A 311 -17.12 4.78 12.81
N ARG A 312 -17.52 4.17 11.70
CA ARG A 312 -16.74 3.91 10.49
C ARG A 312 -17.40 4.62 9.33
N ALA A 313 -16.60 5.24 8.47
CA ALA A 313 -17.07 5.95 7.29
C ALA A 313 -16.19 5.64 6.09
N GLN A 314 -16.82 5.44 4.93
CA GLN A 314 -16.15 5.51 3.64
C GLN A 314 -16.31 6.92 3.07
N LEU A 315 -15.21 7.53 2.64
CA LEU A 315 -15.20 8.90 2.14
C LEU A 315 -15.06 8.92 0.62
N ALA A 316 -15.70 9.91 -0.02
CA ALA A 316 -15.57 10.13 -1.46
C ALA A 316 -14.19 10.70 -1.86
N ALA A 317 -13.50 11.33 -0.91
CA ALA A 317 -12.20 11.94 -1.09
C ALA A 317 -11.37 11.88 0.21
N PRO A 318 -10.04 11.96 0.13
CA PRO A 318 -9.17 12.00 1.30
C PRO A 318 -9.49 13.20 2.19
N LEU A 319 -9.38 12.98 3.50
CA LEU A 319 -9.23 14.08 4.43
C LEU A 319 -7.84 14.68 4.15
N GLY A 320 -7.78 15.88 3.57
CA GLY A 320 -6.53 16.53 3.20
C GLY A 320 -5.83 15.96 1.96
N VAL A 321 -4.56 16.33 1.79
CA VAL A 321 -3.73 15.90 0.65
C VAL A 321 -3.18 14.50 0.91
N LEU A 322 -3.23 13.62 -0.09
CA LEU A 322 -2.60 12.30 -0.01
C LEU A 322 -1.08 12.43 -0.06
N PRO A 323 -0.34 11.68 0.77
CA PRO A 323 1.11 11.79 0.82
C PRO A 323 1.81 11.14 -0.37
N GLY A 324 3.05 11.55 -0.58
CA GLY A 324 3.92 11.05 -1.63
C GLY A 324 3.79 11.80 -2.96
N PRO A 325 4.50 11.34 -4.00
CA PRO A 325 4.53 12.02 -5.29
C PRO A 325 3.15 11.97 -5.99
N ALA A 326 2.82 13.06 -6.66
CA ALA A 326 1.67 13.10 -7.55
C ALA A 326 1.85 12.10 -8.71
N GLY A 327 0.77 11.47 -9.11
CA GLY A 327 0.75 10.51 -10.20
C GLY A 327 -0.68 10.27 -10.70
N GLU A 328 -0.80 9.58 -11.82
CA GLU A 328 -2.07 9.12 -12.38
C GLU A 328 -2.66 8.03 -11.47
N ASP A 329 -3.83 8.31 -10.90
CA ASP A 329 -4.57 7.35 -10.08
C ASP A 329 -5.23 6.29 -10.98
N VAL A 330 -4.67 5.08 -10.99
CA VAL A 330 -5.19 3.97 -11.83
C VAL A 330 -6.57 3.51 -11.38
N MET A 331 -6.90 3.76 -10.11
CA MET A 331 -8.21 3.54 -9.51
C MET A 331 -8.51 4.68 -8.54
N PRO A 332 -9.80 5.01 -8.31
CA PRO A 332 -10.18 5.95 -7.27
C PRO A 332 -9.55 5.56 -5.92
N ALA A 333 -9.00 6.54 -5.20
CA ALA A 333 -8.42 6.31 -3.90
C ALA A 333 -9.47 5.75 -2.93
N ARG A 334 -9.14 4.65 -2.25
CA ARG A 334 -10.02 4.07 -1.23
C ARG A 334 -9.75 4.74 0.10
N VAL A 335 -10.65 5.63 0.53
CA VAL A 335 -10.44 6.43 1.74
C VAL A 335 -11.49 6.08 2.78
N TYR A 336 -11.03 5.84 3.99
CA TYR A 336 -11.84 5.50 5.15
C TYR A 336 -11.50 6.39 6.33
N ALA A 337 -12.48 6.67 7.17
CA ALA A 337 -12.30 7.35 8.43
C ALA A 337 -13.03 6.63 9.56
N CYS A 338 -12.44 6.62 10.74
CA CYS A 338 -13.08 6.09 11.94
C CYS A 338 -12.72 6.93 13.17
N GLY A 339 -13.61 6.96 14.15
CA GLY A 339 -13.43 7.78 15.34
C GLY A 339 -14.66 7.77 16.24
N LEU A 340 -14.57 8.46 17.37
CA LEU A 340 -15.72 8.68 18.23
C LEU A 340 -16.59 9.80 17.65
N ALA A 341 -17.88 9.55 17.47
CA ALA A 341 -18.82 10.56 17.05
C ALA A 341 -19.14 11.51 18.22
N VAL A 342 -19.34 12.79 17.92
CA VAL A 342 -19.75 13.78 18.92
C VAL A 342 -21.26 13.67 19.09
N LEU A 343 -21.69 13.17 20.25
CA LEU A 343 -23.10 13.13 20.62
C LEU A 343 -23.56 14.53 21.01
N GLU A 344 -24.52 15.08 20.26
CA GLU A 344 -25.18 16.32 20.64
C GLU A 344 -26.18 16.01 21.76
N ASN A 345 -25.94 16.56 22.95
CA ASN A 345 -26.87 16.37 24.07
C ASN A 345 -28.21 17.02 23.71
N PRO A 346 -29.34 16.32 23.94
CA PRO A 346 -30.65 16.93 23.78
C PRO A 346 -30.73 18.12 24.74
N ARG A 347 -30.91 19.32 24.18
CA ARG A 347 -31.21 20.52 24.97
C ARG A 347 -32.63 20.47 25.51
#